data_AF-A0A1F8QWG2-F1
#
_entry.id   AF-A0A1F8QWG2-F1
#
_cell.length_a   1.000
_cell.length_b   1.000
_cell.length_c   1.000
_cell.angle_alpha   90.00
_cell.angle_beta   90.00
_cell.angle_gamma   90.00
#
_symmetry.space_group_name_H-M   'P 1'
#
loop_
_entity.id
_entity.type
_entity.pdbx_description
1 polymer ?
#
loop_
_entity_poly.entity_id
_entity_poly.type
_entity_poly.pdbx_seq_one_letter_code
_entity_poly.pdbx_strand_id
1 'polypeptide(L)' 'MATKCPGQDMRNLRVSLHRCPTCGAEVEIFSDELGVKCRKCGTKVYKEQTPSCIDWCSQAPQCLGEERWRGLRGEG' A
#
# COMPACT_ATOMS: atom_id res chain seq x y z
N MET A 1 -27.23 -4.34 1.21
CA MET A 1 -26.21 -3.28 1.04
C MET A 1 -24.86 -3.93 1.26
N ALA A 2 -23.93 -3.84 0.31
CA ALA A 2 -22.58 -4.38 0.52
C ALA A 2 -21.87 -3.51 1.55
N THR A 3 -21.63 -4.05 2.74
CA THR A 3 -20.78 -3.43 3.75
C THR A 3 -19.37 -3.34 3.15
N LYS A 4 -19.02 -2.17 2.62
CA LYS A 4 -17.68 -1.95 2.07
C LYS A 4 -16.68 -1.99 3.22
N CYS A 5 -15.51 -2.58 2.96
CA CYS A 5 -14.41 -2.49 3.91
C CYS A 5 -14.12 -1.00 4.17
N PRO A 6 -14.16 -0.53 5.43
CA PRO A 6 -13.92 0.89 5.73
C PRO A 6 -12.50 1.33 5.34
N GLY A 7 -11.56 0.39 5.28
CA GLY A 7 -10.20 0.61 4.79
C GLY A 7 -10.09 0.80 3.28
N GLN A 8 -11.13 0.53 2.49
CA GLN A 8 -11.11 0.73 1.03
C GLN A 8 -11.54 2.15 0.62
N ASP A 9 -11.55 3.10 1.57
CA ASP A 9 -11.69 4.52 1.24
C ASP A 9 -10.38 5.04 0.64
N MET A 10 -10.41 5.30 -0.68
CA MET A 10 -9.26 5.79 -1.45
C MET A 10 -8.70 7.11 -0.92
N ARG A 11 -9.47 7.89 -0.15
CA ARG A 11 -9.01 9.16 0.45
C ARG A 11 -7.91 8.98 1.49
N ASN A 12 -7.78 7.78 2.05
CA ASN A 12 -6.80 7.48 3.10
C ASN A 12 -5.51 6.83 2.57
N LEU A 13 -5.42 6.58 1.25
CA LEU A 13 -4.25 5.98 0.64
C LEU A 13 -3.07 6.96 0.64
N ARG A 14 -1.89 6.44 0.95
CA ARG A 14 -0.64 7.20 0.93
C ARG A 14 0.10 6.94 -0.38
N VAL A 15 0.75 7.96 -0.91
CA VAL A 15 1.59 7.84 -2.11
C VAL A 15 3.05 7.71 -1.67
N SER A 16 3.77 6.81 -2.35
CA SER A 16 5.22 6.70 -2.26
C SER A 16 5.84 6.95 -3.63
N LEU A 17 6.93 7.70 -3.66
CA LEU A 17 7.68 8.00 -4.89
C LEU A 17 8.79 6.96 -5.08
N HIS A 18 8.81 6.36 -6.27
CA HIS A 18 9.81 5.36 -6.66
C HIS A 18 10.47 5.78 -7.96
N ARG A 19 11.73 5.41 -8.16
CA ARG A 19 12.42 5.63 -9.44
C ARG A 19 12.29 4.41 -10.33
N CYS A 20 11.89 4.62 -11.57
CA CYS A 20 11.88 3.57 -12.57
C CYS A 20 13.31 3.09 -12.83
N PRO A 21 13.61 1.78 -12.63
CA PRO A 21 14.97 1.26 -12.77
C PRO A 21 15.47 1.28 -14.23
N THR A 22 14.56 1.39 -15.20
CA THR A 22 14.92 1.40 -16.63
C THR A 22 15.22 2.80 -17.17
N CYS A 23 14.43 3.81 -16.80
CA CYS A 23 14.50 5.14 -17.44
C CYS A 23 14.70 6.30 -16.46
N GLY A 24 14.80 6.02 -15.16
CA GLY A 24 15.03 7.00 -14.10
C GLY A 24 13.85 7.91 -13.78
N ALA A 25 12.72 7.79 -14.49
CA ALA A 25 11.52 8.59 -14.22
C ALA A 25 10.96 8.26 -12.83
N GLU A 26 10.46 9.29 -12.15
CA GLU A 26 9.72 9.13 -10.91
C GLU A 26 8.32 8.56 -11.20
N VAL A 27 7.90 7.62 -10.38
CA VAL A 27 6.56 7.01 -10.42
C VAL A 27 5.95 7.03 -9.04
N GLU A 28 4.66 7.33 -8.98
CA GLU A 28 3.85 7.30 -7.77
C GLU A 28 3.22 5.91 -7.64
N ILE A 29 3.34 5.30 -6.46
CA ILE A 29 2.68 4.04 -6.13
C ILE A 29 1.86 4.23 -4.85
N PHE A 30 0.54 3.97 -4.92
CA PHE A 30 -0.36 4.08 -3.77
C PHE A 30 -0.14 2.94 -2.78
N SER A 31 -0.44 3.18 -1.51
CA SER A 31 -0.13 2.26 -0.41
C SER A 31 -0.74 0.86 -0.54
N ASP A 32 -1.88 0.73 -1.21
CA ASP A 32 -2.58 -0.53 -1.51
C ASP A 32 -2.12 -1.20 -2.82
N GLU A 33 -1.34 -0.52 -3.64
CA GLU A 33 -0.81 -1.06 -4.89
C GLU A 33 0.52 -1.80 -4.67
N LEU A 34 0.67 -2.94 -5.37
CA LEU A 34 1.93 -3.68 -5.43
C LEU A 34 2.95 -3.00 -6.37
N GLY A 35 2.46 -2.30 -7.39
CA GLY A 35 3.31 -1.66 -8.39
C GLY A 35 2.50 -0.98 -9.50
N VAL A 36 3.18 -0.13 -10.26
CA VAL A 36 2.58 0.68 -11.33
C VAL A 36 3.37 0.54 -12.63
N LYS A 37 2.72 0.77 -13.77
CA LYS A 37 3.39 0.90 -15.06
C LYS A 37 4.01 2.29 -15.18
N CYS A 38 5.32 2.37 -15.42
CA CYS A 38 6.01 3.63 -15.72
C CYS A 38 5.40 4.26 -16.99
N ARG A 39 4.94 5.51 -16.87
CA ARG A 39 4.32 6.25 -17.99
C ARG A 39 5.31 6.65 -19.08
N LYS A 40 6.61 6.71 -18.78
CA LYS A 40 7.66 7.13 -19.73
C LYS A 40 8.16 5.98 -20.62
N CYS A 41 8.48 4.82 -20.05
CA CYS A 41 9.07 3.69 -20.79
C CYS A 41 8.22 2.42 -20.81
N GLY A 42 7.14 2.37 -20.02
CA GLY A 42 6.23 1.22 -19.97
C GLY A 42 6.67 0.06 -19.07
N THR A 43 7.87 0.10 -18.46
CA THR A 43 8.32 -0.90 -17.48
C THR A 43 7.42 -0.90 -16.25
N LYS A 44 7.10 -2.08 -15.71
CA LYS A 44 6.42 -2.20 -14.40
C LYS A 44 7.41 -1.95 -13.27
N VAL A 45 7.08 -1.01 -12.39
CA VAL A 45 7.84 -0.69 -11.17
C VAL A 45 7.07 -1.26 -10.00
N TYR A 46 7.74 -2.05 -9.16
CA TYR A 46 7.14 -2.75 -8.03
C TYR A 46 7.71 -2.22 -6.72
N LYS A 47 6.91 -2.28 -5.67
CA LYS A 47 7.41 -2.13 -4.30
C LYS A 47 8.19 -3.36 -3.88
N GLU A 48 9.06 -3.21 -2.89
CA GLU A 48 9.83 -4.32 -2.31
C GLU A 48 8.92 -5.30 -1.54
N GLN A 49 7.82 -4.80 -0.98
CA GLN A 49 6.91 -5.59 -0.14
C GLN A 49 5.49 -5.56 -0.71
N THR A 50 4.81 -6.71 -0.63
CA THR A 50 3.39 -6.82 -0.99
C THR A 50 2.55 -6.04 0.02
N PRO A 51 1.69 -5.11 -0.41
CA PRO A 51 0.91 -4.31 0.52
C PRO A 51 -0.10 -5.17 1.28
N SER A 52 -0.06 -5.11 2.61
CA SER A 52 -1.08 -5.69 3.48
C SER A 52 -1.88 -4.58 4.16
N CYS A 53 -3.18 -4.79 4.38
CA CYS A 53 -4.02 -3.81 5.08
C CYS A 53 -3.50 -3.52 6.50
N ILE A 54 -2.76 -4.45 7.09
CA ILE A 54 -2.08 -4.28 8.39
C ILE A 54 -1.10 -3.10 8.36
N ASP A 55 -0.47 -2.83 7.21
CA ASP A 55 0.59 -1.82 7.09
C ASP A 55 0.05 -0.42 6.81
N TRP A 56 -0.96 -0.33 5.93
CA TRP A 56 -1.40 0.96 5.39
C TRP A 56 -2.79 1.42 5.86
N CYS A 57 -3.64 0.49 6.31
CA CYS A 57 -5.02 0.83 6.68
C CYS A 57 -5.09 1.35 8.12
N SER A 58 -5.52 2.59 8.29
CA SER A 58 -5.73 3.19 9.62
C SER A 58 -6.77 2.47 10.47
N GLN A 59 -7.68 1.72 9.83
CA GLN A 59 -8.74 0.97 10.51
C GLN A 59 -8.29 -0.45 10.90
N ALA A 60 -7.11 -0.90 10.47
CA ALA A 60 -6.62 -2.25 10.77
C ALA A 60 -6.55 -2.58 12.28
N PRO A 61 -6.13 -1.69 13.19
CA PRO A 61 -6.15 -1.97 14.63
C PRO A 61 -7.56 -2.25 15.15
N GLN A 62 -8.55 -1.49 14.69
CA GLN A 62 -9.95 -1.68 15.07
C GLN A 62 -10.53 -2.97 14.47
N CYS A 63 -10.15 -3.33 13.23
CA CYS A 63 -10.63 -4.54 12.56
C CYS A 63 -10.01 -5.82 13.12
N LEU A 64 -8.73 -5.80 13.49
CA LEU A 64 -7.98 -6.99 13.92
C LEU A 64 -7.87 -7.12 15.45
N GLY A 65 -8.08 -6.03 16.19
CA GLY A 65 -7.71 -5.89 17.58
C GLY A 65 -6.26 -5.43 17.75
N GLU A 66 -6.01 -4.48 18.65
CA GLU A 66 -4.69 -3.87 18.94
C GLU A 66 -3.59 -4.91 19.15
N GLU A 67 -3.82 -5.89 20.02
CA GLU A 67 -2.82 -6.91 20.37
C GLU A 67 -2.41 -7.75 19.14
N ARG A 68 -3.39 -8.24 18.39
CA ARG A 68 -3.15 -9.02 17.17
C ARG A 68 -2.48 -8.19 16.08
N TRP A 69 -2.90 -6.94 15.91
CA TRP A 69 -2.33 -6.04 14.91
C TRP A 69 -0.85 -5.76 15.20
N ARG A 70 -0.49 -5.47 16.46
CA ARG A 70 0.90 -5.26 16.90
C ARG A 70 1.76 -6.51 16.72
N GLY A 71 1.23 -7.68 17.07
CA GLY A 71 1.93 -8.96 16.89
C GLY A 71 2.22 -9.27 15.41
N LEU A 72 1.28 -8.97 14.50
CA LEU A 72 1.47 -9.16 13.05
C LEU A 72 2.46 -8.16 12.43
N ARG A 73 2.62 -6.99 13.05
CA ARG A 73 3.61 -5.99 12.64
C ARG A 73 5.03 -6.26 13.16
N GLY A 74 5.20 -7.26 14.03
CA GLY A 74 6.49 -7.54 14.67
C GLY A 74 6.90 -6.51 15.73
N GLU A 75 5.94 -5.75 16.27
CA GLU A 75 6.15 -4.80 17.38
C GLU A 75 5.89 -5.47 18.75
N GLY A 76 6.44 -6.66 18.95
CA GLY A 76 6.37 -7.45 20.19
C GLY A 76 7.71 -7.58 20.88
#